data_AF-A0A813IYN9-F1
#
_entry.id   AF-A0A813IYN9-F1
#
_cell.length_a   1.000
_cell.length_b   1.000
_cell.length_c   1.000
_cell.angle_alpha   90.00
_cell.angle_beta   90.00
_cell.angle_gamma   90.00
#
_symmetry.space_group_name_H-M   'P 1'
#
loop_
_entity.id
_entity.type
_entity.pdbx_description
1 polymer ?
#
loop_
_entity_poly.entity_id
_entity_poly.type
_entity_poly.pdbx_seq_one_letter_code
_entity_poly.pdbx_strand_id
1 'polypeptide(L)'
;LALASCYLAVFLDLVGAFMVAPFLPFVALSMQATTFQITFMQALYSLSQIVGTLVLGFLSDRVGRRKVLLVCLAASTGSLVAFGVARSFWQLL
;
A
#
# COMPACT_ATOMS: atom_id res chain seq x y z
N LEU A 1 -1.49 19.94 -17.48
CA LEU A 1 -1.13 18.51 -17.70
C LEU A 1 -0.45 17.88 -16.47
N ALA A 2 0.65 18.44 -15.94
CA ALA A 2 1.35 17.84 -14.79
C ALA A 2 0.52 17.73 -13.48
N LEU A 3 -0.37 18.69 -13.19
CA LEU A 3 -1.28 18.64 -12.03
C LEU A 3 -2.35 17.55 -12.16
N ALA A 4 -2.86 17.34 -13.38
CA ALA A 4 -3.87 16.31 -13.65
C ALA A 4 -3.29 14.91 -13.42
N SER A 5 -2.05 14.64 -13.87
CA SER A 5 -1.37 13.36 -13.61
C SER A 5 -1.13 13.10 -12.12
N CYS A 6 -0.84 14.11 -11.32
CA CYS A 6 -0.71 13.95 -9.87
C CYS A 6 -2.05 13.60 -9.23
N TYR A 7 -3.13 14.29 -9.61
CA TYR A 7 -4.47 14.01 -9.11
C TYR A 7 -4.94 12.59 -9.47
N LEU A 8 -4.67 12.17 -10.71
CA LEU A 8 -5.01 10.83 -11.20
C LEU A 8 -4.22 9.74 -10.44
N ALA A 9 -2.95 9.98 -10.15
CA ALA A 9 -2.14 9.07 -9.35
C ALA A 9 -2.67 8.94 -7.91
N VAL A 10 -2.99 10.05 -7.25
CA VAL A 10 -3.59 10.04 -5.90
C VAL A 10 -4.95 9.35 -5.90
N PHE A 11 -5.76 9.59 -6.94
CA PHE A 11 -7.04 8.91 -7.11
C PHE A 11 -6.88 7.40 -7.25
N LEU A 12 -5.96 6.94 -8.10
CA LEU A 12 -5.66 5.51 -8.26
C LEU A 12 -5.15 4.88 -6.97
N ASP A 13 -4.33 5.61 -6.20
CA ASP A 13 -3.80 5.14 -4.92
C ASP A 13 -4.89 5.01 -3.85
N LEU A 14 -5.83 5.97 -3.80
CA LEU A 14 -7.02 5.89 -2.95
C LEU A 14 -7.88 4.68 -3.31
N VAL A 15 -8.17 4.47 -4.59
CA VAL A 15 -8.96 3.30 -5.04
C VAL A 15 -8.24 2.00 -4.68
N GLY A 16 -6.92 1.91 -4.91
CA GLY A 16 -6.11 0.76 -4.53
C GLY A 16 -6.17 0.47 -3.04
N ALA A 17 -5.96 1.49 -2.20
CA ALA A 17 -6.05 1.35 -0.74
C ALA A 17 -7.45 0.92 -0.28
N PHE A 18 -8.52 1.48 -0.88
CA PHE A 18 -9.90 1.08 -0.60
C PHE A 18 -10.24 -0.33 -1.06
N MET A 19 -9.61 -0.84 -2.12
CA MET A 19 -9.76 -2.24 -2.52
C MET A 19 -9.00 -3.16 -1.57
N VAL A 20 -7.78 -2.81 -1.19
CA VAL A 20 -6.88 -3.66 -0.39
C VAL A 20 -7.32 -3.72 1.08
N ALA A 21 -7.76 -2.61 1.67
CA ALA A 21 -8.13 -2.51 3.08
C ALA A 21 -9.22 -3.51 3.55
N PRO A 22 -10.35 -3.72 2.84
CA PRO A 22 -11.33 -4.76 3.18
C PRO A 22 -10.92 -6.15 2.66
N PHE A 23 -10.08 -6.23 1.63
CA PHE A 23 -9.71 -7.49 1.00
C PHE A 23 -8.70 -8.29 1.84
N LEU A 24 -7.70 -7.64 2.44
CA LEU A 24 -6.73 -8.28 3.34
C LEU A 24 -7.38 -9.11 4.47
N PRO A 25 -8.28 -8.53 5.30
CA PRO A 25 -8.87 -9.28 6.40
C PRO A 25 -9.77 -10.41 5.89
N PHE A 26 -10.38 -10.26 4.71
CA PHE A 26 -11.19 -11.30 4.08
C PHE A 26 -10.34 -12.49 3.60
N VAL A 27 -9.18 -12.22 3.00
CA VAL A 27 -8.21 -13.26 2.63
C VAL A 27 -7.63 -13.93 3.88
N ALA A 28 -7.28 -13.17 4.90
CA ALA A 28 -6.78 -13.72 6.17
C ALA A 28 -7.81 -14.62 6.86
N LEU A 29 -9.09 -14.22 6.87
CA LEU A 29 -10.21 -15.06 7.34
C LEU A 29 -10.31 -16.36 6.54
N SER A 30 -10.17 -16.31 5.21
CA SER A 30 -10.19 -17.51 4.36
C SER A 30 -9.02 -18.47 4.62
N MET A 31 -7.90 -17.95 5.13
CA MET A 31 -6.71 -18.73 5.51
C MET A 31 -6.75 -19.26 6.95
N GLN A 32 -7.91 -19.22 7.61
CA GLN A 32 -8.08 -19.60 9.03
C GLN A 32 -7.22 -18.78 10.01
N ALA A 33 -6.86 -17.53 9.65
CA ALA A 33 -6.11 -16.66 10.55
C ALA A 33 -6.96 -16.27 11.77
N THR A 34 -6.33 -16.28 12.95
CA THR A 34 -6.98 -15.89 14.19
C THR A 34 -7.27 -14.39 14.18
N THR A 35 -8.37 -13.94 14.81
CA THR A 35 -8.73 -12.52 14.94
C THR A 35 -7.56 -11.64 15.42
N PHE A 36 -6.73 -12.16 16.34
CA PHE A 36 -5.53 -11.45 16.83
C PHE A 36 -4.51 -11.17 15.72
N GLN A 37 -4.30 -12.10 14.80
CA GLN A 37 -3.35 -11.97 13.70
C GLN A 37 -3.83 -10.95 12.66
N ILE A 38 -5.14 -10.91 12.40
CA ILE A 38 -5.76 -9.93 11.49
C ILE A 38 -5.60 -8.51 12.06
N THR A 39 -5.93 -8.31 13.33
CA THR A 39 -5.76 -7.01 13.99
C THR A 39 -4.30 -6.58 14.02
N PHE A 40 -3.37 -7.52 14.26
CA PHE A 40 -1.93 -7.25 14.25
C PHE A 40 -1.42 -6.85 12.86
N MET A 41 -1.86 -7.54 11.80
CA MET A 41 -1.60 -7.13 10.41
C MET A 41 -2.11 -5.72 10.13
N GLN A 42 -3.35 -5.41 10.53
CA GLN A 42 -3.95 -4.10 10.29
C GLN A 42 -3.23 -2.97 11.05
N ALA A 43 -2.74 -3.27 12.26
CA ALA A 43 -1.91 -2.35 13.04
C ALA A 43 -0.56 -2.10 12.34
N LEU A 44 0.12 -3.16 11.90
CA LEU A 44 1.38 -3.05 11.14
C LEU A 44 1.20 -2.29 9.83
N TYR A 45 0.13 -2.59 9.08
CA TYR A 45 -0.22 -1.87 7.86
C TYR A 45 -0.39 -0.38 8.11
N SER A 46 -1.19 0.00 9.11
CA SER A 46 -1.41 1.41 9.47
C SER A 46 -0.10 2.11 9.89
N LEU A 47 0.76 1.40 10.64
CA LEU A 47 2.05 1.92 11.09
C LEU A 47 3.00 2.14 9.90
N SER A 48 3.04 1.19 8.96
CA SER A 48 3.80 1.31 7.71
C SER A 48 3.28 2.46 6.84
N GLN A 49 1.97 2.69 6.83
CA GLN A 49 1.35 3.76 6.06
C GLN A 49 1.71 5.14 6.63
N ILE A 50 1.75 5.29 7.95
CA ILE A 50 2.23 6.51 8.64
C ILE A 50 3.70 6.78 8.30
N VAL A 51 4.57 5.76 8.47
CA VAL A 51 6.00 5.90 8.16
C VAL A 51 6.21 6.20 6.68
N GLY A 52 5.50 5.50 5.80
CA GLY A 52 5.57 5.68 4.35
C GLY A 52 5.14 7.08 3.94
N THR A 53 4.02 7.58 4.45
CA THR A 53 3.55 8.94 4.14
C THR A 53 4.46 10.03 4.69
N LEU A 54 5.01 9.88 5.90
CA LEU A 54 6.02 10.80 6.43
C LEU A 54 7.27 10.82 5.56
N VAL A 55 7.89 9.65 5.33
CA VAL A 55 9.15 9.55 4.57
C VAL A 55 8.97 10.02 3.14
N LEU A 56 7.95 9.53 2.42
CA LEU A 56 7.68 9.90 1.03
C LEU A 56 7.22 11.35 0.90
N GLY A 57 6.51 11.89 1.88
CA GLY A 57 6.14 13.31 1.94
C GLY A 57 7.37 14.20 1.98
N PHE A 58 8.28 13.96 2.94
CA PHE A 58 9.54 14.71 3.02
C PHE A 58 10.44 14.52 1.79
N LEU A 59 10.49 13.30 1.24
CA LEU A 59 11.30 13.02 0.05
C LEU A 59 10.72 13.66 -1.23
N SER A 60 9.38 13.74 -1.32
CA SER A 60 8.67 14.41 -2.42
C SER A 60 9.02 15.88 -2.52
N ASP A 61 9.11 16.56 -1.37
CA ASP A 61 9.41 17.98 -1.32
C ASP A 61 10.88 18.28 -1.67
N ARG A 62 11.81 17.34 -1.41
CA ARG A 62 13.25 17.50 -1.68
C ARG A 62 13.69 17.07 -3.08
N VAL A 63 13.15 15.97 -3.61
CA VAL A 63 13.65 15.31 -4.85
C VAL A 63 12.88 15.76 -6.10
N GLY A 64 11.74 16.40 -5.91
CA GLY A 64 10.84 16.85 -6.97
C GLY A 64 9.74 15.83 -7.25
N ARG A 65 8.48 16.26 -7.07
CA ARG A 65 7.22 15.49 -7.18
C ARG A 65 7.16 14.42 -8.28
N ARG A 66 7.73 14.68 -9.47
CA ARG A 66 7.64 13.76 -10.62
C ARG A 66 8.45 12.47 -10.45
N LYS A 67 9.61 12.53 -9.79
CA LYS A 67 10.46 11.35 -9.55
C LYS A 67 9.89 10.46 -8.45
N VAL A 68 9.34 11.08 -7.40
CA VAL A 68 8.73 10.36 -6.29
C VAL A 68 7.46 9.63 -6.74
N LEU A 69 6.63 10.25 -7.59
CA LEU A 69 5.48 9.57 -8.18
C LEU A 69 5.86 8.32 -9.00
N LEU A 70 6.94 8.37 -9.78
CA LEU A 70 7.41 7.21 -10.55
C LEU A 70 7.95 6.09 -9.64
N VAL A 71 8.66 6.44 -8.57
CA VAL A 71 9.14 5.47 -7.58
C VAL A 71 7.98 4.83 -6.83
N CYS A 72 6.96 5.61 -6.42
CA CYS A 72 5.75 5.06 -5.82
C CYS A 72 5.02 4.14 -6.79
N LEU A 73 4.87 4.51 -8.07
CA LEU A 73 4.22 3.66 -9.06
C LEU A 73 4.95 2.32 -9.26
N ALA A 74 6.28 2.37 -9.31
CA ALA A 74 7.12 1.19 -9.41
C ALA A 74 7.03 0.31 -8.15
N ALA A 75 7.05 0.94 -6.96
CA ALA A 75 6.88 0.27 -5.68
C ALA A 75 5.51 -0.41 -5.58
N SER A 76 4.42 0.30 -5.92
CA SER A 76 3.06 -0.24 -5.91
C SER A 76 2.90 -1.40 -6.89
N THR A 77 3.53 -1.33 -8.07
CA THR A 77 3.54 -2.44 -9.04
C THR A 77 4.26 -3.66 -8.46
N GLY A 78 5.42 -3.45 -7.83
CA GLY A 78 6.17 -4.52 -7.16
C GLY A 78 5.39 -5.15 -6.01
N SER A 79 4.73 -4.33 -5.19
CA SER A 79 3.89 -4.80 -4.08
C SER A 79 2.67 -5.58 -4.56
N LEU A 80 2.01 -5.16 -5.64
CA LEU A 80 0.89 -5.92 -6.22
C LEU A 80 1.35 -7.30 -6.74
N VAL A 81 2.50 -7.36 -7.42
CA VAL A 81 3.06 -8.63 -7.91
C VAL A 81 3.43 -9.54 -6.73
N ALA A 82 4.04 -9.00 -5.67
CA ALA A 82 4.34 -9.75 -4.46
C ALA A 82 3.06 -10.29 -3.79
N PHE A 83 2.00 -9.47 -3.72
CA PHE A 83 0.68 -9.90 -3.23
C PHE A 83 0.08 -11.03 -4.07
N GLY A 84 0.18 -10.97 -5.39
CA GLY A 84 -0.33 -12.01 -6.29
C GLY A 84 0.40 -13.34 -6.19
N VAL A 85 1.64 -13.34 -5.70
CA VAL A 85 2.46 -14.55 -5.50
C VAL A 85 2.36 -15.07 -4.05
N ALA A 86 1.76 -14.32 -3.14
CA ALA A 86 1.64 -14.71 -1.74
C ALA A 86 0.77 -15.97 -1.59
N ARG A 87 1.39 -17.06 -1.11
CA ARG A 87 0.74 -18.36 -0.84
C ARG A 87 0.56 -18.64 0.65
N SER A 88 1.03 -17.75 1.53
CA SER A 88 1.06 -17.96 2.99
C SER A 88 0.72 -16.68 3.76
N PHE A 89 0.10 -16.82 4.94
CA PHE A 89 -0.24 -15.71 5.84
C PHE A 89 0.96 -14.80 6.17
N TRP A 90 2.14 -15.37 6.35
CA TRP A 90 3.38 -14.62 6.60
C TRP A 90 3.90 -13.81 5.40
N GLN A 91 3.44 -14.12 4.18
CA GLN A 91 3.78 -13.36 2.97
C GLN A 91 2.79 -12.21 2.73
N LEU A 92 1.65 -12.21 3.44
CA LEU A 92 0.69 -11.11 3.43
C LEU A 92 1.07 -10.01 4.43
N LEU A 93 1.83 -10.35 5.48
CA LEU A 93 2.32 -9.45 6.53
C LEU A 93 3.52 -8.64 6.03
#